data_AF-A0A418MH17-F1
#
_entry.id   AF-A0A418MH17-F1
#
_cell.length_a   1.000
_cell.length_b   1.000
_cell.length_c   1.000
_cell.angle_alpha   90.00
_cell.angle_beta   90.00
_cell.angle_gamma   90.00
#
_symmetry.space_group_name_H-M   'P 1'
#
loop_
_entity.id
_entity.type
_entity.pdbx_description
1 polymer ?
#
loop_
_entity_poly.entity_id
_entity_poly.type
_entity_poly.pdbx_seq_one_letter_code
_entity_poly.pdbx_strand_id
1 'polypeptide(L)' 'MKLLDLLDPRERRVIELRFGLVDGREWTQNEIAENLGISRSYVSRLEKRALLKMFHQSYAGQRNRQAFVYRRDPEE' A
#
# COMPACT_ATOMS: atom_id res chain seq x y z
N MET A 1 -12.57 13.14 1.60
CA MET A 1 -11.20 12.71 1.98
C MET A 1 -10.79 11.58 1.04
N LYS A 2 -9.73 11.73 0.22
CA LYS A 2 -9.30 10.65 -0.69
C LYS A 2 -8.45 9.65 0.09
N LEU A 3 -8.65 8.35 -0.12
CA LEU A 3 -7.90 7.27 0.55
C LEU A 3 -6.38 7.40 0.38
N LEU A 4 -5.93 7.96 -0.75
CA LEU A 4 -4.52 8.18 -1.06
C LEU A 4 -3.86 9.26 -0.18
N ASP A 5 -4.63 10.11 0.49
CA ASP A 5 -4.10 11.19 1.33
C ASP A 5 -3.62 10.66 2.70
N LEU A 6 -3.93 9.39 3.02
CA LEU A 6 -3.51 8.70 4.25
C LEU A 6 -2.14 8.03 4.11
N LEU A 7 -1.64 7.95 2.88
CA LEU A 7 -0.41 7.25 2.55
C LEU A 7 0.79 8.19 2.69
N ASP A 8 1.91 7.63 3.16
CA ASP A 8 3.16 8.37 3.15
C ASP A 8 3.58 8.61 1.67
N PRO A 9 4.36 9.66 1.34
CA PRO A 9 4.67 10.00 -0.05
C PRO A 9 5.23 8.83 -0.89
N ARG A 10 6.05 7.97 -0.28
CA ARG A 10 6.58 6.77 -0.95
C ARG A 10 5.53 5.68 -1.18
N GLU A 11 4.66 5.45 -0.21
CA GLU A 11 3.54 4.50 -0.32
C GLU A 11 2.58 4.94 -1.42
N ARG A 12 2.21 6.23 -1.39
CA ARG A 12 1.36 6.85 -2.40
C ARG A 12 1.95 6.68 -3.79
N ARG A 13 3.24 6.98 -3.97
CA ARG A 13 3.91 6.86 -5.26
C ARG A 13 3.91 5.43 -5.80
N VAL A 14 4.13 4.43 -4.93
CA VAL A 14 4.06 3.02 -5.32
C VAL A 14 2.64 2.64 -5.76
N ILE A 15 1.62 3.06 -5.02
CA ILE A 15 0.21 2.77 -5.35
C ILE A 15 -0.21 3.48 -6.64
N GLU A 16 0.17 4.74 -6.83
CA GLU A 16 -0.10 5.49 -8.05
C GLU A 16 0.45 4.79 -9.30
N LEU A 17 1.67 4.26 -9.23
CA LEU A 17 2.30 3.51 -10.33
C LEU A 17 1.70 2.12 -10.50
N ARG A 18 1.48 1.37 -9.41
CA ARG A 18 0.94 -0.01 -9.46
C ARG A 18 -0.41 -0.07 -10.18
N PHE A 19 -1.26 0.95 -9.97
CA PHE A 19 -2.64 0.98 -10.47
C PHE A 19 -2.85 2.04 -11.56
N GLY A 20 -1.78 2.63 -12.11
CA GLY A 20 -1.87 3.61 -13.20
C GLY A 20 -2.71 4.84 -12.90
N LEU A 21 -2.70 5.31 -11.65
CA LEU A 21 -3.58 6.40 -11.19
C LEU A 21 -3.16 7.77 -11.73
N VAL A 22 -2.00 7.87 -12.38
CA VAL A 22 -1.45 9.11 -12.93
C VAL A 22 -1.30 9.04 -14.45
N ASP A 23 -0.76 7.95 -14.97
CA ASP A 23 -0.43 7.75 -16.38
C ASP A 23 -1.36 6.76 -17.11
N GLY A 24 -2.29 6.12 -16.39
CA GLY A 24 -3.20 5.10 -16.93
C GLY A 24 -2.54 3.75 -17.18
N ARG A 25 -1.25 3.57 -16.85
CA ARG A 25 -0.51 2.32 -17.03
C ARG A 25 -0.26 1.68 -15.68
N GLU A 26 -0.58 0.40 -15.55
CA GLU A 26 -0.15 -0.39 -14.39
C GLU A 26 1.32 -0.80 -14.55
N TRP A 27 2.11 -0.53 -13.51
CA TRP A 27 3.52 -0.92 -13.44
C TRP A 27 3.69 -2.13 -12.54
N THR A 28 4.56 -3.08 -12.90
CA THR A 28 4.94 -4.20 -12.03
C THR A 28 5.84 -3.74 -10.88
N GLN A 29 5.94 -4.54 -9.81
CA GLN A 29 6.85 -4.24 -8.70
C GLN A 29 8.33 -4.12 -9.14
N ASN A 30 8.74 -4.87 -10.16
CA ASN A 30 10.11 -4.79 -10.71
C ASN A 30 10.33 -3.48 -11.46
N GLU A 31 9.42 -3.10 -12.36
CA GLU A 31 9.54 -1.83 -13.10
C GLU A 31 9.52 -0.63 -12.13
N ILE A 32 8.71 -0.69 -11.07
CA ILE A 32 8.70 0.35 -10.03
C ILE A 32 10.01 0.36 -9.25
N ALA A 33 10.56 -0.81 -8.92
CA ALA A 33 11.83 -0.94 -8.20
C ALA A 33 12.99 -0.31 -9.00
N GLU A 34 13.06 -0.64 -10.29
CA GLU A 34 14.01 -0.05 -11.23
C GLU A 34 13.83 1.46 -11.35
N ASN A 35 12.58 1.92 -11.56
CA ASN A 35 12.26 3.34 -11.70
C ASN A 35 12.55 4.18 -10.43
N LEU A 36 12.37 3.59 -9.24
CA LEU A 36 12.59 4.29 -7.96
C LEU A 36 13.98 4.05 -7.36
N GLY A 37 14.83 3.23 -8.00
CA GLY A 37 16.17 2.91 -7.50
C GLY A 37 16.17 2.18 -6.15
N ILE A 38 15.18 1.33 -5.90
CA ILE A 38 15.04 0.55 -4.66
C ILE A 38 14.83 -0.93 -4.95
N SER A 39 14.95 -1.80 -3.94
CA SER A 39 14.70 -3.22 -4.15
C SER A 39 13.22 -3.54 -4.37
N ARG A 40 12.93 -4.54 -5.21
CA ARG A 40 11.59 -5.10 -5.40
C ARG A 40 10.93 -5.48 -4.06
N SER A 41 11.69 -6.07 -3.15
CA SER A 41 11.19 -6.44 -1.82
C SER A 41 10.78 -5.21 -1.00
N TYR A 42 11.45 -4.07 -1.18
CA TYR A 42 11.02 -2.83 -0.54
C TYR A 42 9.75 -2.26 -1.16
N VAL A 43 9.61 -2.30 -2.49
CA VAL A 43 8.34 -1.95 -3.18
C VAL A 43 7.17 -2.79 -2.65
N SER A 44 7.35 -4.11 -2.56
CA SER A 44 6.34 -5.02 -2.01
C SER A 44 5.92 -4.65 -0.58
N ARG A 45 6.88 -4.31 0.29
CA ARG A 45 6.57 -3.85 1.66
C ARG A 45 5.80 -2.53 1.68
N LEU A 46 6.16 -1.58 0.82
CA LEU A 46 5.44 -0.31 0.71
C LEU A 46 4.01 -0.52 0.22
N GLU A 47 3.82 -1.37 -0.81
CA GLU A 47 2.50 -1.73 -1.34
C GLU A 47 1.64 -2.42 -0.26
N LYS A 48 2.16 -3.43 0.44
CA LYS A 48 1.45 -4.11 1.54
C LYS A 48 1.02 -3.13 2.63
N ARG A 49 1.92 -2.23 3.08
CA ARG A 49 1.60 -1.20 4.08
C ARG A 49 0.51 -0.25 3.62
N ALA A 50 0.61 0.24 2.38
CA ALA A 50 -0.34 1.18 1.82
C ALA A 50 -1.75 0.57 1.72
N LEU A 51 -1.83 -0.66 1.20
CA LEU A 51 -3.09 -1.40 1.10
C LEU A 51 -3.71 -1.65 2.48
N LEU A 52 -2.91 -2.01 3.49
CA LEU A 52 -3.40 -2.16 4.87
C LEU A 52 -3.94 -0.85 5.43
N LYS A 53 -3.24 0.28 5.26
CA LYS A 53 -3.72 1.60 5.70
C LYS A 53 -5.06 1.95 5.04
N MET A 54 -5.16 1.76 3.73
CA MET A 54 -6.38 2.04 2.96
C MET A 54 -7.53 1.11 3.37
N PHE A 55 -7.26 -0.18 3.58
CA PHE A 55 -8.21 -1.16 4.09
C PHE A 55 -8.70 -0.75 5.49
N HIS A 56 -7.81 -0.47 6.44
CA HIS A 56 -8.25 -0.07 7.77
C HIS A 56 -9.13 1.18 7.75
N GLN A 57 -8.85 2.17 6.91
CA GLN A 57 -9.71 3.34 6.79
C GLN A 57 -11.08 3.01 6.15
N SER A 58 -11.12 2.21 5.08
CA SER A 58 -12.39 1.91 4.41
C SER A 58 -13.31 1.05 5.28
N TYR A 59 -12.74 0.14 6.08
CA TYR A 59 -13.49 -0.74 6.99
C TYR A 59 -13.75 -0.13 8.37
N ALA A 60 -12.96 0.84 8.83
CA ALA A 60 -13.24 1.57 10.08
C ALA A 60 -14.56 2.35 10.03
N GLY A 61 -15.02 2.72 8.83
CA GLY A 61 -16.37 3.28 8.63
C GLY A 61 -17.51 2.26 8.81
N GLN A 62 -17.20 0.95 8.84
CA GLN A 62 -18.20 -0.12 8.87
C GLN A 62 -18.32 -0.86 10.21
N ARG A 63 -17.33 -0.83 11.10
CA ARG A 63 -17.40 -1.61 12.36
C ARG A 63 -16.70 -0.97 13.55
N ASN A 64 -17.52 -0.45 14.46
CA ASN A 64 -17.38 -0.79 15.86
C ASN A 64 -17.44 -2.35 15.95
N ARG A 65 -16.50 -2.99 16.67
CA ARG A 65 -16.39 -4.44 17.01
C ARG A 65 -15.50 -5.32 16.09
N GLN A 66 -14.39 -5.79 16.68
CA GLN A 66 -13.55 -6.95 16.37
C GLN A 66 -12.38 -6.76 15.38
N ALA A 67 -11.21 -7.27 15.81
CA ALA A 67 -10.02 -7.61 15.02
C ALA A 67 -9.13 -6.43 14.54
N PHE A 68 -8.11 -5.93 15.25
CA PHE A 68 -7.18 -6.51 16.22
C PHE A 68 -6.57 -7.89 15.90
N VAL A 69 -6.82 -8.46 14.71
CA VAL A 69 -6.26 -9.77 14.32
C VAL A 69 -4.93 -9.64 13.54
N TYR A 70 -4.49 -8.44 13.20
CA TYR A 70 -3.14 -8.20 12.66
C TYR A 70 -2.08 -7.94 13.77
N ARG A 71 -2.30 -8.48 14.98
CA ARG A 71 -1.28 -8.49 16.04
C ARG A 71 -0.48 -9.79 15.92
N ARG A 72 0.75 -9.65 15.38
CA ARG A 72 1.83 -10.64 15.18
C ARG A 72 1.69 -11.55 13.95
N ASP A 73 2.55 -11.35 12.95
CA ASP A 73 3.16 -12.46 12.20
C ASP A 73 4.06 -13.20 13.22
N PRO A 74 3.79 -14.47 13.56
CA PRO A 74 4.68 -15.31 14.34
C PRO A 74 5.36 -16.30 13.40
N GLU A 75 6.41 -15.86 12.71
CA GLU A 75 7.41 -16.76 12.08
C GLU A 75 8.76 -16.01 12.17
N GLU A 76 9.77 -16.29 13.01
CA GLU A 76 10.14 -17.39 13.94
C GLU A 76 9.61 -18.80 13.65
#